data_AF-A0A800LRM9-F1
#
_entry.id   AF-A0A800LRM9-F1
#
_cell.length_a   1.000
_cell.length_b   1.000
_cell.length_c   1.000
_cell.angle_alpha   90.00
_cell.angle_beta   90.00
_cell.angle_gamma   90.00
#
_symmetry.space_group_name_H-M   'P 1'
#
loop_
_entity.id
_entity.type
_entity.pdbx_description
1 polymer ?
#
loop_
_entity_poly.entity_id
_entity_poly.type
_entity_poly.pdbx_seq_one_letter_code
_entity_poly.pdbx_strand_id
1 'polypeptide(L)'
;SAPLKRGIYLLQLLGMDPMAPTNTQMPMDFLLQQIELREGMEELSQAPDPEPAIEALAQDLQAQAAQLETDFSQSYTANHYLSAETAVRKLQFIVKLQQQLDALEGELLD
;
A
#
# COMPACT_ATOMS: atom_id res chain seq x y z
N SER A 1 5.09 -5.24 -6.05
CA SER A 1 4.39 -6.51 -6.36
C SER A 1 4.06 -6.60 -7.86
N ALA A 2 3.80 -7.79 -8.41
CA ALA A 2 3.36 -7.96 -9.80
C ALA A 2 1.97 -7.34 -10.10
N PRO A 3 0.98 -7.41 -9.19
CA PRO A 3 -0.33 -6.77 -9.37
C PRO A 3 -0.26 -5.24 -9.50
N LEU A 4 0.57 -4.57 -8.70
CA LEU A 4 0.78 -3.12 -8.78
C LEU A 4 1.27 -2.68 -10.16
N LYS A 5 2.32 -3.35 -10.68
CA LYS A 5 2.88 -3.06 -12.01
C LYS A 5 1.82 -3.24 -13.11
N ARG A 6 1.00 -4.29 -12.99
CA ARG A 6 -0.10 -4.56 -13.93
C ARG A 6 -1.18 -3.48 -13.87
N GLY A 7 -1.59 -3.05 -12.67
CA GLY A 7 -2.58 -1.98 -12.51
C GLY A 7 -2.13 -0.66 -13.11
N ILE A 8 -0.86 -0.28 -12.88
CA ILE A 8 -0.24 0.90 -13.49
C ILE A 8 -0.27 0.78 -15.02
N TYR A 9 0.19 -0.35 -15.56
CA TYR A 9 0.24 -0.56 -17.00
C TYR A 9 -1.14 -0.47 -17.67
N LEU A 10 -2.16 -1.07 -17.06
CA LEU A 10 -3.54 -1.02 -17.57
C LEU A 10 -4.06 0.42 -17.66
N LEU A 11 -3.76 1.28 -16.68
CA LEU A 11 -4.15 2.69 -16.71
C LEU A 11 -3.34 3.48 -17.75
N GLN A 12 -2.06 3.14 -17.94
CA GLN A 12 -1.22 3.75 -18.99
C GLN A 12 -1.75 3.46 -20.41
N LEU A 13 -2.33 2.28 -20.65
CA LEU A 13 -2.99 1.97 -21.92
C LEU A 13 -4.20 2.87 -22.20
N LEU A 14 -4.79 3.48 -21.16
CA LEU A 14 -5.88 4.45 -21.27
C LEU A 14 -5.37 5.90 -21.38
N GLY A 15 -4.05 6.10 -21.44
CA GLY A 15 -3.41 7.42 -21.46
C GLY A 15 -3.34 8.10 -20.10
N MET A 16 -3.61 7.38 -19.00
CA MET A 16 -3.48 7.89 -17.64
C MET A 16 -2.06 7.64 -17.09
N ASP A 17 -1.58 8.53 -16.23
CA ASP A 17 -0.33 8.32 -15.49
C ASP A 17 -0.59 8.35 -13.98
N PRO A 18 -0.93 7.20 -13.36
CA PRO A 18 -1.24 7.15 -11.93
C PRO A 18 -0.05 7.52 -11.05
N MET A 19 1.18 7.45 -11.58
CA MET A 19 2.41 7.72 -10.84
C MET A 19 2.98 9.12 -11.11
N ALA A 20 2.23 9.98 -11.81
CA ALA A 20 2.65 11.33 -12.10
C ALA A 20 2.98 12.11 -10.80
N PRO A 21 4.11 12.83 -10.72
CA PRO A 21 4.46 13.62 -9.53
C PRO A 21 3.46 14.71 -9.18
N THR A 22 2.63 15.14 -10.13
CA THR A 22 1.56 16.11 -9.96
C THR A 22 0.29 15.49 -9.35
N ASN A 23 0.15 14.17 -9.43
CA ASN A 23 -0.97 13.43 -8.87
C ASN A 23 -0.65 13.03 -7.42
N THR A 24 -0.70 13.99 -6.51
CA THR A 24 -0.39 13.82 -5.08
C THR A 24 -1.63 13.78 -4.18
N GLN A 25 -2.81 14.07 -4.72
CA GLN A 25 -4.04 14.10 -3.93
C GLN A 25 -4.39 12.68 -3.47
N MET A 26 -4.55 12.49 -2.16
CA MET A 26 -4.99 11.24 -1.55
C MET A 26 -6.10 11.56 -0.54
N PRO A 27 -7.04 10.63 -0.29
CA PRO A 27 -8.05 10.81 0.75
C PRO A 27 -7.39 11.06 2.11
N MET A 28 -7.92 12.01 2.89
CA MET A 28 -7.37 12.37 4.21
C MET A 28 -7.29 11.16 5.14
N ASP A 29 -8.35 10.37 5.23
CA ASP A 29 -8.41 9.19 6.09
C ASP A 29 -7.30 8.18 5.76
N PHE A 30 -6.96 8.06 4.48
CA PHE A 30 -5.84 7.21 4.05
C PHE A 30 -4.50 7.77 4.54
N LEU A 31 -4.30 9.09 4.44
CA LEU A 31 -3.05 9.72 4.90
C LEU A 31 -2.89 9.60 6.42
N LEU A 32 -3.97 9.75 7.19
CA LEU A 32 -3.95 9.55 8.64
C LEU A 32 -3.59 8.10 8.99
N GLN A 33 -4.23 7.13 8.33
CA GLN A 33 -3.89 5.71 8.51
C GLN A 33 -2.40 5.43 8.18
N GLN A 34 -1.83 6.08 7.16
CA GLN A 34 -0.41 5.93 6.83
C GLN A 34 0.51 6.49 7.91
N ILE A 35 0.10 7.55 8.62
CA ILE A 35 0.86 8.12 9.74
C ILE A 35 0.84 7.13 10.91
N GLU A 36 -0.34 6.66 11.31
CA GLU A 36 -0.51 5.70 12.42
C GLU A 36 0.28 4.41 12.17
N LEU A 37 0.28 3.90 10.94
CA LEU A 37 1.06 2.71 10.56
C LEU A 37 2.56 2.94 10.73
N ARG A 38 3.07 4.13 10.35
CA ARG A 38 4.49 4.46 10.51
C ARG A 38 4.89 4.65 11.97
N GLU A 39 4.06 5.32 12.75
CA GLU A 39 4.26 5.46 14.19
C GLU A 39 4.31 4.07 14.86
N GLY A 40 3.37 3.18 14.52
CA GLY A 40 3.37 1.80 15.00
C GLY A 40 4.65 1.03 14.61
N MET A 41 5.16 1.21 13.40
CA MET A 41 6.43 0.61 12.98
C MET A 41 7.63 1.14 13.76
N GLU A 42 7.66 2.44 14.08
CA GLU A 42 8.73 3.02 14.91
C GLU A 42 8.72 2.44 16.33
N GLU A 43 7.54 2.20 16.90
CA GLU A 43 7.37 1.60 18.22
C GLU A 43 7.87 0.14 18.30
N LEU A 44 7.78 -0.63 17.19
CA LEU A 44 8.28 -2.02 17.14
C LEU A 44 9.76 -2.11 17.49
N SER A 45 10.56 -1.11 17.11
CA SER A 45 12.01 -1.09 17.41
C SER A 45 12.33 -1.01 18.92
N GLN A 46 11.36 -0.60 19.73
CA GLN A 46 11.51 -0.46 21.19
C GLN A 46 10.79 -1.57 21.95
N ALA A 47 10.09 -2.47 21.25
CA ALA A 47 9.34 -3.55 21.87
C ALA A 47 10.29 -4.66 22.35
N PRO A 48 10.07 -5.25 23.55
CA PRO A 48 10.88 -6.35 24.05
C PRO A 48 10.79 -7.64 23.23
N ASP A 49 9.67 -7.84 22.55
CA ASP A 49 9.36 -8.99 21.68
C ASP A 49 8.54 -8.49 20.49
N PRO A 50 9.19 -8.00 19.41
CA PRO A 50 8.50 -7.38 18.28
C PRO A 50 7.91 -8.39 17.29
N GLU A 51 8.33 -9.67 17.32
CA GLU A 51 7.94 -10.68 16.32
C GLU A 51 6.41 -10.78 16.13
N PRO A 52 5.58 -10.94 17.18
CA PRO A 52 4.14 -11.13 17.00
C PRO A 52 3.47 -9.88 16.42
N ALA A 53 3.99 -8.70 16.74
CA ALA A 53 3.45 -7.43 16.26
C ALA A 53 3.85 -7.15 14.82
N ILE A 54 5.08 -7.53 14.42
CA ILE A 54 5.52 -7.52 13.01
C ILE A 54 4.62 -8.45 12.18
N GLU A 55 4.40 -9.68 12.62
CA GLU A 55 3.57 -10.65 11.89
C GLU A 55 2.14 -10.15 11.72
N ALA A 56 1.53 -9.61 12.79
CA ALA A 56 0.19 -9.04 12.73
C ALA A 56 0.10 -7.87 11.74
N LEU A 57 1.09 -6.98 11.74
CA LEU A 57 1.13 -5.85 10.82
C LEU A 57 1.34 -6.31 9.36
N ALA A 58 2.19 -7.30 9.13
CA ALA A 58 2.42 -7.87 7.80
C ALA A 58 1.12 -8.48 7.24
N GLN A 59 0.37 -9.22 8.06
CA GLN A 59 -0.92 -9.79 7.68
C GLN A 59 -1.95 -8.70 7.35
N ASP A 60 -2.02 -7.63 8.15
CA ASP A 60 -2.93 -6.51 7.88
C ASP A 60 -2.58 -5.79 6.57
N LEU A 61 -1.30 -5.46 6.34
CA LEU A 61 -0.86 -4.85 5.09
C LEU A 61 -1.12 -5.76 3.88
N GLN A 62 -0.98 -7.07 4.02
CA GLN A 62 -1.32 -8.03 2.97
C GLN A 62 -2.83 -8.04 2.68
N ALA A 63 -3.68 -8.01 3.71
CA ALA A 63 -5.12 -7.93 3.55
C ALA A 63 -5.56 -6.62 2.86
N GLN A 64 -4.97 -5.49 3.27
CA GLN A 64 -5.21 -4.19 2.64
C GLN A 64 -4.78 -4.19 1.16
N ALA A 65 -3.63 -4.77 0.83
CA ALA A 65 -3.18 -4.90 -0.55
C ALA A 65 -4.18 -5.71 -1.41
N ALA A 66 -4.63 -6.86 -0.90
CA ALA A 66 -5.61 -7.71 -1.59
C ALA A 66 -6.96 -7.00 -1.80
N GLN A 67 -7.41 -6.22 -0.81
CA GLN A 67 -8.62 -5.41 -0.95
C GLN A 67 -8.46 -4.33 -2.04
N LEU A 68 -7.33 -3.62 -2.07
CA LEU A 68 -7.06 -2.61 -3.09
C LEU A 68 -6.93 -3.19 -4.50
N GLU A 69 -6.40 -4.41 -4.63
CA GLU A 69 -6.41 -5.14 -5.91
C GLU A 69 -7.83 -5.47 -6.37
N THR A 70 -8.71 -5.84 -5.43
CA THR A 70 -10.13 -6.09 -5.69
C THR A 70 -10.84 -4.81 -6.10
N ASP A 71 -10.65 -3.72 -5.36
CA ASP A 71 -11.22 -2.40 -5.65
C ASP A 71 -10.79 -1.87 -7.02
N PHE A 72 -9.51 -2.07 -7.36
CA PHE A 72 -8.99 -1.75 -8.68
C PHE A 72 -9.71 -2.56 -9.76
N SER A 73 -9.79 -3.88 -9.61
CA SER A 73 -10.42 -4.75 -10.60
C SER A 73 -11.89 -4.38 -10.83
N GLN A 74 -12.64 -4.13 -9.75
CA GLN A 74 -14.04 -3.73 -9.82
C GLN A 74 -14.19 -2.37 -10.51
N SER A 75 -13.40 -1.37 -10.10
CA SER A 75 -13.45 -0.03 -10.69
C SER A 75 -13.05 -0.03 -12.16
N TYR A 76 -12.00 -0.76 -12.52
CA TYR A 76 -11.49 -0.84 -13.88
C TYR A 76 -12.51 -1.51 -14.81
N THR A 77 -13.08 -2.64 -14.40
CA THR A 77 -14.10 -3.36 -15.19
C THR A 77 -15.41 -2.58 -15.34
N ALA A 78 -15.74 -1.72 -14.37
CA ALA A 78 -16.86 -0.78 -14.46
C ALA A 78 -16.55 0.50 -15.26
N ASN A 79 -15.35 0.64 -15.84
CA ASN A 79 -14.86 1.87 -16.50
C ASN A 79 -14.76 3.09 -15.56
N HIS A 80 -14.75 2.89 -14.24
CA HIS A 80 -14.53 3.95 -13.24
C HIS A 80 -13.03 4.21 -13.04
N TYR A 81 -12.37 4.72 -14.08
CA TYR A 81 -10.90 4.75 -14.14
C TYR A 81 -10.23 5.65 -13.09
N LEU A 82 -10.87 6.76 -12.66
CA LEU A 82 -10.34 7.60 -11.57
C LEU A 82 -10.32 6.86 -10.22
N SER A 83 -11.35 6.03 -9.97
CA SER A 83 -11.38 5.18 -8.78
C SER A 83 -10.34 4.07 -8.87
N ALA A 84 -10.16 3.48 -10.06
CA ALA A 84 -9.11 2.49 -10.31
C ALA A 84 -7.71 3.09 -10.10
N GLU A 85 -7.45 4.30 -10.63
CA GLU A 85 -6.22 5.05 -10.38
C GLU A 85 -5.97 5.29 -8.90
N THR A 86 -7.01 5.70 -8.16
CA THR A 86 -6.91 5.90 -6.71
C THR A 86 -6.53 4.61 -5.99
N ALA A 87 -7.13 3.47 -6.35
CA ALA A 87 -6.80 2.17 -5.77
C ALA A 87 -5.34 1.76 -6.04
N VAL A 88 -4.85 1.93 -7.28
CA VAL A 88 -3.44 1.63 -7.65
C VAL A 88 -2.47 2.53 -6.89
N ARG A 89 -2.82 3.81 -6.71
CA ARG A 89 -2.00 4.75 -5.94
C ARG A 89 -1.95 4.35 -4.47
N LYS A 90 -3.08 4.01 -3.84
CA LYS A 90 -3.10 3.45 -2.47
C LYS A 90 -2.25 2.19 -2.38
N LEU A 91 -2.36 1.28 -3.35
CA LEU A 91 -1.60 0.02 -3.38
C LEU A 91 -0.09 0.28 -3.43
N GLN A 92 0.36 1.32 -4.14
CA GLN A 92 1.76 1.71 -4.18
C GLN A 92 2.29 2.12 -2.79
N PHE A 93 1.47 2.75 -1.95
CA PHE A 93 1.85 3.09 -0.57
C PHE A 93 1.91 1.83 0.30
N ILE A 94 0.92 0.94 0.23
CA ILE A 94 0.91 -0.32 0.98
C ILE A 94 2.12 -1.18 0.63
N VAL A 95 2.47 -1.32 -0.66
CA VAL A 95 3.67 -2.05 -1.09
C VAL A 95 4.95 -1.43 -0.53
N LYS A 96 5.02 -0.09 -0.38
CA LYS A 96 6.17 0.57 0.25
C LYS A 96 6.24 0.29 1.75
N LEU A 97 5.11 0.28 2.45
CA LEU A 97 5.06 -0.06 3.87
C LEU A 97 5.48 -1.51 4.11
N GLN A 98 5.02 -2.45 3.29
CA GLN A 98 5.47 -3.86 3.35
C GLN A 98 6.98 -3.96 3.22
N GLN A 99 7.59 -3.27 2.24
CA GLN A 99 9.05 -3.26 2.08
C GLN A 99 9.80 -2.65 3.27
N GLN A 100 9.21 -1.65 3.92
CA GLN A 100 9.78 -1.04 5.12
C GLN A 100 9.67 -1.98 6.32
N LEU A 101 8.57 -2.72 6.44
CA LEU A 101 8.36 -3.71 7.50
C LEU A 101 9.30 -4.90 7.33
N ASP A 102 9.43 -5.43 6.11
CA ASP A 102 10.38 -6.52 5.80
C ASP A 102 11.82 -6.12 6.15
N ALA A 103 12.20 -4.86 5.89
CA ALA A 103 13.52 -4.35 6.25
C ALA A 103 13.69 -4.22 7.77
N LEU A 104 12.66 -3.71 8.46
CA LEU A 104 12.66 -3.59 9.93
C LEU A 104 12.73 -4.96 10.61
N GLU A 105 11.99 -5.95 10.10
CA GLU A 105 12.03 -7.33 10.58
C GLU A 105 13.44 -7.89 10.50
N GLY A 106 14.11 -7.73 9.35
CA GLY A 106 15.51 -8.13 9.19
C GLY A 106 16.47 -7.39 10.13
N GLU A 107 16.23 -6.11 10.45
CA GLU A 107 17.06 -5.37 11.40
C GLU A 107 16.86 -5.80 12.87
N LEU A 108 15.67 -6.29 13.23
CA LEU A 108 15.32 -6.62 14.61
C LEU A 108 15.53 -8.10 14.96
N LEU A 109 15.46 -9.00 13.97
CA LEU A 109 15.44 -10.45 14.19
C LEU A 109 16.69 -11.20 13.69
N ASP A 110 17.59 -10.53 12.97
CA ASP A 110 18.93 -11.06 12.62
C ASP A 110 19.97 -10.84 13.74
#